data_AF-A0A535SUL4-F1
#
_entry.id   AF-A0A535SUL4-F1
#
_cell.length_a   1.000
_cell.length_b   1.000
_cell.length_c   1.000
_cell.angle_alpha   90.00
_cell.angle_beta   90.00
_cell.angle_gamma   90.00
#
_symmetry.space_group_name_H-M   'P 1'
#
loop_
_entity.id
_entity.type
_entity.pdbx_description
1 polymer ?
#
loop_
_entity_poly.entity_id
_entity_poly.type
_entity_poly.pdbx_seq_one_letter_code
_entity_poly.pdbx_strand_id
1 'polypeptide(L)'
;TPIETYGVIANYAPGTDEYTVWANFHGPFTLHTVMAQALKIGTQQLRLCVPADIGGSYGIKSAVYPYIALIALASKLLGCPVRWLEDRLEHFKASSSGTDRVSYMTGALDESGRVLALKLTQYDDVGAYIRAPEPATLYRTHG
;
A
#
# COMPACT_ATOMS: atom_id res chain seq x y z
N THR A 1 12.23 -3.28 -6.77
CA THR A 1 10.84 -3.52 -7.21
C THR A 1 10.66 -5.03 -7.45
N PRO A 2 9.50 -5.62 -7.10
CA PRO A 2 9.24 -7.05 -7.30
C PRO A 2 9.15 -7.44 -8.79
N ILE A 3 9.41 -8.72 -9.10
CA ILE A 3 9.28 -9.26 -10.46
C ILE A 3 7.82 -9.33 -10.89
N GLU A 4 6.95 -9.82 -10.00
CA GLU A 4 5.50 -9.77 -10.21
C GLU A 4 4.99 -8.36 -9.88
N THR A 5 4.33 -7.71 -10.84
CA THR A 5 3.62 -6.44 -10.67
C THR A 5 2.30 -6.64 -9.90
N TYR A 6 1.52 -5.58 -9.70
CA TYR A 6 0.21 -5.71 -9.06
C TYR A 6 -0.80 -6.43 -9.95
N GLY A 7 -1.67 -7.21 -9.32
CA GLY A 7 -2.79 -7.87 -9.98
C GLY A 7 -4.04 -7.80 -9.10
N VAL A 8 -5.17 -7.52 -9.74
CA VAL A 8 -6.49 -7.48 -9.09
C VAL A 8 -7.51 -8.18 -9.97
N ILE A 9 -8.27 -9.09 -9.39
CA ILE A 9 -9.50 -9.64 -9.96
C ILE A 9 -10.62 -9.28 -9.01
N ALA A 10 -11.66 -8.62 -9.50
CA ALA A 10 -12.84 -8.31 -8.71
C ALA A 10 -14.09 -8.92 -9.33
N ASN A 11 -14.98 -9.42 -8.47
CA ASN A 11 -16.29 -9.92 -8.84
C ASN A 11 -17.34 -9.35 -7.89
N TYR A 12 -18.27 -8.58 -8.43
CA TYR A 12 -19.44 -8.08 -7.74
C TYR A 12 -20.64 -9.00 -7.95
N ALA A 13 -21.30 -9.41 -6.87
CA ALA A 13 -22.49 -10.26 -6.87
C ALA A 13 -23.74 -9.40 -6.64
N PRO A 14 -24.57 -9.11 -7.66
CA PRO A 14 -25.74 -8.23 -7.51
C PRO A 14 -26.83 -8.83 -6.61
N GLY A 15 -26.88 -10.16 -6.47
CA GLY A 15 -27.86 -10.84 -5.62
C GLY A 15 -27.64 -10.63 -4.12
N THR A 16 -26.40 -10.40 -3.68
CA THR A 16 -26.04 -10.18 -2.28
C THR A 16 -25.46 -8.79 -1.99
N ASP A 17 -25.22 -7.96 -3.03
CA ASP A 17 -24.49 -6.68 -2.94
C ASP A 17 -23.11 -6.85 -2.27
N GLU A 18 -22.41 -7.93 -2.64
CA GLU A 18 -21.08 -8.27 -2.11
C GLU A 18 -20.01 -8.25 -3.21
N TYR A 19 -18.78 -7.95 -2.79
CA TYR A 19 -17.59 -7.95 -3.63
C TYR A 19 -16.64 -9.04 -3.16
N THR A 20 -16.21 -9.90 -4.07
CA THR A 20 -15.02 -10.74 -3.86
C THR A 20 -13.87 -10.20 -4.70
N VAL A 21 -12.76 -9.88 -4.05
CA VAL A 21 -11.55 -9.37 -4.70
C VAL A 21 -10.39 -10.30 -4.41
N TRP A 22 -9.69 -10.73 -5.45
CA TRP A 22 -8.39 -11.38 -5.35
C TRP A 22 -7.31 -10.38 -5.72
N ALA A 23 -6.35 -10.15 -4.83
CA ALA A 23 -5.25 -9.24 -5.10
C ALA A 23 -3.97 -9.72 -4.42
N ASN A 24 -2.82 -9.49 -5.06
CA ASN A 24 -1.50 -9.78 -4.47
C ASN A 24 -1.05 -8.71 -3.45
N PHE A 25 -2.01 -8.23 -2.66
CA PHE A 25 -1.85 -7.21 -1.63
C PHE A 25 -1.35 -7.80 -0.32
N HIS A 26 -0.30 -7.20 0.25
CA HIS A 26 0.40 -7.60 1.49
C HIS A 26 0.20 -6.60 2.64
N GLY A 27 -0.69 -5.62 2.48
CA GLY A 27 -0.88 -4.62 3.52
C GLY A 27 -1.60 -5.18 4.75
N PRO A 28 -1.54 -4.46 5.88
CA PRO A 28 -2.23 -4.89 7.08
C PRO A 28 -3.75 -4.94 6.84
N PHE A 29 -4.41 -5.88 7.50
CA PHE A 29 -5.87 -6.06 7.37
C PHE A 29 -6.66 -4.79 7.74
N THR A 30 -6.08 -3.86 8.50
CA THR A 30 -6.69 -2.54 8.77
C THR A 30 -7.03 -1.74 7.52
N LEU A 31 -6.34 -1.97 6.40
CA LEU A 31 -6.63 -1.31 5.12
C LEU A 31 -7.89 -1.88 4.43
N HIS A 32 -8.37 -3.06 4.85
CA HIS A 32 -9.63 -3.62 4.39
C HIS A 32 -10.81 -2.67 4.64
N THR A 33 -10.88 -2.09 5.84
CA THR A 33 -11.89 -1.09 6.21
C THR A 33 -11.81 0.15 5.32
N VAL A 34 -10.59 0.60 5.01
CA VAL A 34 -10.38 1.77 4.13
C VAL A 34 -10.90 1.48 2.72
N MET A 35 -10.66 0.28 2.19
CA MET A 35 -11.16 -0.13 0.87
C MET A 35 -12.69 -0.23 0.83
N ALA A 36 -13.31 -0.80 1.87
CA ALA A 36 -14.77 -0.85 1.99
C ALA A 36 -15.39 0.56 2.06
N GLN A 37 -14.78 1.48 2.83
CA GLN A 37 -15.21 2.87 2.90
C GLN A 37 -15.07 3.61 1.57
N ALA A 38 -13.99 3.37 0.81
CA ALA A 38 -13.82 3.95 -0.53
C ALA A 38 -14.93 3.51 -1.50
N LEU A 39 -15.42 2.27 -1.35
CA LEU A 39 -16.56 1.71 -2.09
C LEU A 39 -17.93 2.11 -1.51
N LYS A 40 -17.96 2.80 -0.36
CA LYS A 40 -19.17 3.19 0.40
C LYS A 40 -20.03 1.98 0.80
N ILE A 41 -19.40 0.90 1.22
CA ILE A 41 -20.06 -0.34 1.66
C ILE A 41 -19.64 -0.72 3.09
N GLY A 42 -20.40 -1.62 3.71
CA GLY A 42 -19.98 -2.29 4.93
C GLY A 42 -18.77 -3.19 4.70
N THR A 43 -17.89 -3.33 5.69
CA THR A 43 -16.72 -4.24 5.62
C THR A 43 -17.12 -5.68 5.31
N GLN A 44 -18.28 -6.11 5.78
CA GLN A 44 -18.85 -7.44 5.56
C GLN A 44 -19.13 -7.71 4.08
N GLN A 45 -19.40 -6.66 3.31
CA GLN A 45 -19.69 -6.74 1.88
C GLN A 45 -18.42 -6.85 1.03
N LEU A 46 -17.22 -6.72 1.61
CA LEU A 46 -15.95 -6.84 0.89
C LEU A 46 -15.19 -8.08 1.37
N ARG A 47 -15.05 -9.08 0.52
CA ARG A 47 -14.19 -10.23 0.75
C ARG A 47 -12.88 -10.06 -0.01
N LEU A 48 -11.80 -9.73 0.70
CA LEU A 48 -10.45 -9.65 0.14
C LEU A 48 -9.73 -11.00 0.29
N CYS A 49 -9.28 -11.55 -0.83
CA CYS A 49 -8.57 -12.82 -0.93
C CYS A 49 -7.14 -12.56 -1.38
N VAL A 50 -6.18 -12.94 -0.56
CA VAL A 50 -4.76 -12.89 -0.91
C VAL A 50 -4.35 -14.29 -1.38
N PRO A 51 -3.76 -14.44 -2.59
CA PRO A 51 -3.28 -15.74 -3.06
C PRO A 51 -2.13 -16.25 -2.19
N ALA A 52 -1.93 -17.57 -2.19
CA ALA A 52 -0.84 -18.20 -1.44
C ALA A 52 0.54 -17.81 -1.98
N ASP A 53 0.64 -17.64 -3.30
CA ASP A 53 1.88 -17.31 -3.99
C ASP A 53 1.86 -15.88 -4.51
N ILE A 54 2.89 -15.10 -4.15
CA ILE A 54 3.08 -13.71 -4.57
C ILE A 54 4.56 -13.55 -4.95
N GLY A 55 4.83 -13.10 -6.18
CA GLY A 55 6.16 -12.98 -6.79
C GLY A 55 6.95 -11.76 -6.29
N GLY A 56 6.96 -11.58 -4.97
CA GLY A 56 7.62 -10.49 -4.27
C GLY A 56 6.73 -9.26 -4.05
N SER A 57 7.09 -8.50 -3.01
CA SER A 57 6.49 -7.20 -2.68
C SER A 57 7.57 -6.20 -2.28
N TYR A 58 8.47 -6.58 -1.38
CA TYR A 58 9.54 -5.69 -0.87
C TYR A 58 8.99 -4.36 -0.31
N GLY A 59 7.81 -4.40 0.31
CA GLY A 59 7.12 -3.25 0.88
C GLY A 59 6.12 -2.58 -0.06
N ILE A 60 6.30 -2.68 -1.38
CA ILE A 60 5.49 -1.92 -2.35
C ILE A 60 4.02 -2.34 -2.35
N LYS A 61 3.73 -3.63 -2.13
CA LYS A 61 2.37 -4.22 -2.12
C LYS A 61 1.62 -4.05 -0.80
N SER A 62 2.10 -3.18 0.09
CA SER A 62 1.53 -3.01 1.44
C SER A 62 0.70 -1.74 1.63
N ALA A 63 0.79 -0.79 0.70
CA ALA A 63 0.05 0.46 0.74
C ALA A 63 -1.39 0.28 0.23
N VAL A 64 -2.29 1.18 0.64
CA VAL A 64 -3.64 1.24 0.05
C VAL A 64 -3.47 1.50 -1.44
N TYR A 65 -3.85 0.53 -2.25
CA TYR A 65 -3.71 0.64 -3.69
C TYR A 65 -5.07 0.94 -4.31
N PRO A 66 -5.29 2.16 -4.87
CA PRO A 66 -6.59 2.59 -5.36
C PRO A 66 -7.22 1.63 -6.37
N TYR A 67 -6.38 0.93 -7.14
CA TYR A 67 -6.80 -0.04 -8.14
C TYR A 67 -7.68 -1.15 -7.57
N ILE A 68 -7.52 -1.56 -6.29
CA ILE A 68 -8.43 -2.55 -5.69
C ILE A 68 -9.88 -2.04 -5.67
N ALA A 69 -10.09 -0.81 -5.19
CA ALA A 69 -11.42 -0.20 -5.15
C ALA A 69 -11.93 0.12 -6.56
N LEU A 70 -11.07 0.61 -7.46
CA LEU A 70 -11.47 0.96 -8.84
C LEU A 70 -11.92 -0.27 -9.63
N ILE A 71 -11.21 -1.39 -9.52
CA ILE A 71 -11.55 -2.62 -10.23
C ILE A 71 -12.79 -3.30 -9.62
N ALA A 72 -12.97 -3.22 -8.30
CA ALA A 72 -14.22 -3.62 -7.65
C ALA A 72 -15.42 -2.80 -8.15
N LEU A 73 -15.29 -1.47 -8.22
CA LEU A 73 -16.32 -0.60 -8.78
C LEU A 73 -16.59 -0.91 -10.25
N ALA A 74 -15.55 -1.14 -11.05
CA ALA A 74 -15.70 -1.52 -12.45
C ALA A 74 -16.50 -2.82 -12.62
N SER A 75 -16.25 -3.82 -11.77
CA SER A 75 -17.02 -5.07 -11.78
C SER A 75 -18.51 -4.85 -11.49
N LYS A 76 -18.84 -3.96 -10.55
CA LYS A 76 -20.24 -3.57 -10.28
C LYS A 76 -20.90 -2.87 -11.47
N LEU A 77 -20.20 -1.93 -12.09
CA LEU A 77 -20.72 -1.16 -13.23
C LEU A 77 -20.92 -2.02 -14.48
N LEU A 78 -20.03 -2.98 -14.73
CA LEU A 78 -20.10 -3.86 -15.89
C LEU A 78 -20.97 -5.11 -15.66
N GLY A 79 -21.26 -5.45 -14.41
CA GLY A 79 -22.05 -6.64 -14.06
C GLY A 79 -21.32 -7.96 -14.32
N CYS A 80 -19.99 -7.95 -14.38
CA CYS A 80 -19.17 -9.13 -14.64
C CYS A 80 -17.84 -9.08 -13.87
N PRO A 81 -17.13 -10.22 -13.73
CA PRO A 81 -15.78 -10.22 -13.18
C PRO A 81 -14.82 -9.37 -14.03
N VAL A 82 -14.01 -8.54 -13.36
CA VAL A 82 -13.02 -7.67 -14.01
C VAL A 82 -11.63 -8.04 -13.50
N ARG A 83 -10.68 -8.20 -14.42
CA ARG A 83 -9.27 -8.41 -14.13
C ARG A 83 -8.45 -7.23 -14.62
N TRP A 84 -7.56 -6.76 -13.76
CA TRP A 84 -6.50 -5.82 -14.08
C TRP A 84 -5.16 -6.39 -13.66
N LEU A 85 -4.20 -6.32 -14.58
CA LEU A 85 -2.81 -6.70 -14.36
C LEU A 85 -1.97 -5.50 -14.75
N GLU A 86 -1.23 -4.98 -13.78
CA GLU A 86 -0.32 -3.86 -13.96
C GLU A 86 0.85 -4.28 -14.85
N ASP A 87 1.20 -3.45 -15.84
CA ASP A 87 2.44 -3.63 -16.58
C ASP A 87 3.66 -3.03 -15.83
N ARG A 88 4.87 -3.28 -16.33
CA ARG A 88 6.08 -2.77 -15.69
C ARG A 88 6.19 -1.25 -15.72
N LEU A 89 5.67 -0.61 -16.77
CA LEU A 89 5.75 0.84 -16.94
C LEU A 89 4.77 1.56 -16.01
N GLU A 90 3.55 1.05 -15.88
CA GLU A 90 2.57 1.45 -14.87
C GLU A 90 3.17 1.31 -13.46
N HIS A 91 3.84 0.18 -13.19
CA HIS A 91 4.50 -0.05 -11.91
C HIS A 91 5.56 0.98 -11.57
N PHE A 92 6.39 1.38 -12.53
CA PHE A 92 7.38 2.42 -12.27
C PHE A 92 6.78 3.82 -12.14
N LYS A 93 5.64 4.09 -12.78
CA LYS A 93 5.03 5.42 -12.80
C LYS A 93 4.07 5.68 -11.65
N ALA A 94 3.25 4.70 -11.29
CA ALA A 94 2.07 4.88 -10.44
C ALA A 94 2.08 4.04 -9.16
N SER A 95 3.04 3.12 -9.02
CA SER A 95 3.16 2.33 -7.79
C SER A 95 3.74 3.17 -6.63
N SER A 96 3.83 2.55 -5.46
CA SER A 96 4.48 3.17 -4.30
C SER A 96 5.99 3.22 -4.49
N SER A 97 6.62 4.27 -3.99
CA SER A 97 8.08 4.43 -3.97
C SER A 97 8.52 4.68 -2.54
N GLY A 98 9.77 4.36 -2.23
CA GLY A 98 10.35 4.91 -1.01
C GLY A 98 10.34 6.44 -1.08
N THR A 99 10.10 7.09 0.04
CA THR A 99 10.21 8.53 0.19
C THR A 99 11.62 8.99 -0.16
N ASP A 100 11.75 10.04 -0.98
CA ASP A 100 13.05 10.66 -1.19
C ASP A 100 13.39 11.49 0.05
N ARG A 101 14.45 11.08 0.74
CA ARG A 101 14.71 11.51 2.11
C ARG A 101 16.07 12.17 2.23
N VAL A 102 16.06 13.37 2.79
CA VAL A 102 17.25 14.12 3.19
C VAL A 102 17.28 14.22 4.71
N SER A 103 18.34 13.69 5.32
CA SER A 103 18.52 13.68 6.77
C SER A 103 19.82 14.36 7.19
N TYR A 104 19.72 15.25 8.17
CA TYR A 104 20.84 15.88 8.86
C TYR A 104 20.90 15.34 10.28
N MET A 105 22.01 14.70 10.65
CA MET A 105 22.22 14.14 11.98
C MET A 105 23.43 14.78 12.65
N THR A 106 23.29 15.19 13.90
CA THR A 106 24.37 15.73 14.74
C THR A 106 24.46 14.91 16.02
N GLY A 107 25.65 14.45 16.36
CA GLY A 107 25.92 13.74 17.62
C GLY A 107 26.82 14.55 18.54
N ALA A 108 26.49 14.55 19.84
CA ALA A 108 27.38 15.00 20.89
C ALA A 108 28.07 13.78 21.51
N LEU A 109 29.40 13.81 21.60
CA LEU A 109 30.19 12.75 22.22
C LEU A 109 31.05 13.34 23.35
N ASP A 110 31.31 12.56 24.39
CA ASP A 110 32.37 12.90 25.35
C ASP A 110 33.77 12.53 24.83
N GLU A 111 34.80 12.85 25.61
CA GLU A 111 36.21 12.59 25.26
C GLU A 111 36.54 11.10 25.11
N SER A 112 35.74 10.21 25.72
CA SER A 112 35.89 8.76 25.59
C SER A 112 35.18 8.20 24.35
N GLY A 113 34.48 9.05 23.59
CA GLY A 113 33.67 8.65 22.44
C GLY A 113 32.28 8.14 22.82
N ARG A 114 31.81 8.34 24.06
CA ARG A 114 30.45 7.98 24.45
C ARG A 114 29.46 8.97 23.86
N VAL A 115 28.43 8.47 23.19
CA VAL A 115 27.32 9.30 22.68
C VAL A 115 26.52 9.87 23.86
N LEU A 116 26.44 11.20 23.93
CA LEU A 116 25.68 11.95 24.93
C LEU A 116 24.30 12.37 24.41
N ALA A 117 24.24 12.77 23.13
CA ALA A 117 23.00 13.21 22.49
C ALA A 117 23.04 13.01 20.97
N LEU A 118 21.86 12.92 20.37
CA LEU A 118 21.66 12.94 18.92
C LEU A 118 20.56 13.96 18.59
N LYS A 119 20.76 14.73 17.53
CA LYS A 119 19.75 15.59 16.91
C LYS A 119 19.58 15.16 15.46
N LEU A 120 18.34 14.89 15.05
CA LEU A 120 17.98 14.53 13.67
C LEU A 120 17.02 15.58 13.11
N THR A 121 17.28 16.06 11.90
CA THR A 121 16.34 16.84 11.09
C THR A 121 16.16 16.11 9.78
N GLN A 122 14.91 15.78 9.43
CA GLN A 122 14.57 14.95 8.28
C GLN A 122 13.54 15.67 7.41
N TYR A 123 13.78 15.66 6.10
CA TYR A 123 12.86 16.12 5.07
C TYR A 123 12.52 14.93 4.16
N ASP A 124 11.23 14.74 3.93
CA ASP A 124 10.66 13.60 3.23
C ASP A 124 9.80 14.10 2.07
N ASP A 125 10.19 13.83 0.83
CA ASP A 125 9.35 14.04 -0.35
C ASP A 125 8.44 12.83 -0.54
N VAL A 126 7.15 13.06 -0.26
CA VAL A 126 6.06 12.07 -0.34
C VAL A 126 5.30 12.14 -1.66
N GLY A 127 5.76 12.96 -2.60
CA GLY A 127 5.08 13.21 -3.88
C GLY A 127 3.73 13.93 -3.72
N ALA A 128 2.85 13.75 -4.71
CA ALA A 128 1.60 14.49 -4.81
C ALA A 128 0.56 14.18 -3.70
N TYR A 129 0.62 12.99 -3.11
CA TYR A 129 -0.33 12.54 -2.08
C TYR A 129 0.41 11.77 -1.00
N ILE A 130 0.05 12.02 0.25
CA ILE A 130 0.51 11.21 1.39
C ILE A 130 -0.06 9.80 1.24
N ARG A 131 0.79 8.78 1.30
CA ARG A 131 0.38 7.37 1.15
C ARG A 131 0.67 6.64 2.43
N ALA A 132 -0.35 6.13 3.13
CA ALA A 132 -0.10 5.29 4.29
C ALA A 132 0.78 4.07 3.90
N PRO A 133 1.83 3.74 4.67
CA PRO A 133 2.16 4.27 6.00
C PRO A 133 3.11 5.50 6.03
N GLU A 134 3.38 6.16 4.90
CA GLU A 134 4.27 7.32 4.80
C GLU A 134 3.75 8.58 5.51
N PRO A 135 4.63 9.35 6.18
CA PRO A 135 6.05 9.06 6.42
C PRO A 135 6.21 7.93 7.47
N ALA A 136 6.71 6.77 7.03
CA ALA A 136 6.65 5.53 7.80
C ALA A 136 7.88 5.33 8.71
N THR A 137 8.93 6.12 8.47
CA THR A 137 10.31 5.83 8.90
C THR A 137 10.64 6.27 10.32
N LEU A 138 9.85 7.13 10.97
CA LEU A 138 10.15 7.51 12.36
C LEU A 138 9.63 6.51 13.41
N TYR A 139 8.54 5.78 13.15
CA TYR A 139 7.88 4.99 14.22
C TYR A 139 7.95 3.46 14.07
N ARG A 140 8.29 2.89 12.91
CA ARG A 140 8.24 1.42 12.71
C ARG A 140 9.58 0.72 12.52
N THR A 141 10.66 1.44 12.26
CA THR A 141 11.97 0.84 11.90
C THR A 141 13.04 0.97 12.96
N HIS A 142 12.72 1.54 14.14
CA HIS A 142 13.65 1.70 15.27
C HIS A 142 13.07 1.19 16.61
N GLY A 143 12.33 0.08 16.56
CA GLY A 143 12.02 -0.73 17.74
C GLY A 143 12.99 -1.90 17.84
#